data_AF-A0A507CCJ5-F1
#
_entry.id   AF-A0A507CCJ5-F1
#
_cell.length_a   1.000
_cell.length_b   1.000
_cell.length_c   1.000
_cell.angle_alpha   90.00
_cell.angle_beta   90.00
_cell.angle_gamma   90.00
#
_symmetry.space_group_name_H-M   'P 1'
#
loop_
_entity.id
_entity.type
_entity.pdbx_description
1 polymer ?
#
loop_
_entity_poly.entity_id
_entity_poly.type
_entity_poly.pdbx_seq_one_letter_code
_entity_poly.pdbx_strand_id
1 'polypeptide(L)'
;MMMRTENEMNNRDDGGDGIDPECRCPVCYEWLEAPVTFECNHSICLGCLQQMLDSAYCKGVCPMCRHRILNFIRRNAKNPAAMVNQPLAARIAQKRAEGARSTRRPVTPP
;
A
#
# COMPACT_ATOMS: atom_id res chain seq x y z
N MET A 1 -7.93 -42.73 29.04
CA MET A 1 -7.31 -41.39 29.07
C MET A 1 -7.61 -40.71 27.74
N MET A 2 -8.61 -39.83 27.71
CA MET A 2 -8.87 -39.00 26.53
C MET A 2 -8.21 -37.64 26.78
N MET A 3 -7.13 -37.34 26.07
CA MET A 3 -6.52 -36.01 26.07
C MET A 3 -6.36 -35.56 24.61
N ARG A 4 -7.45 -34.94 24.15
CA ARG A 4 -7.59 -33.76 23.27
C ARG A 4 -6.61 -33.64 22.09
N THR A 5 -7.23 -33.71 20.91
CA THR A 5 -6.72 -33.39 19.57
C THR A 5 -6.03 -32.03 19.54
N GLU A 6 -4.81 -31.98 18.97
CA GLU A 6 -4.03 -30.76 18.69
C GLU A 6 -4.59 -30.00 17.47
N ASN A 7 -5.88 -29.70 17.50
CA ASN A 7 -6.61 -29.06 16.42
C ASN A 7 -7.24 -27.74 16.89
N GLU A 8 -6.42 -26.82 17.41
CA GLU A 8 -6.84 -25.47 17.79
C GLU A 8 -5.58 -24.65 18.06
N MET A 9 -5.52 -23.43 17.48
CA MET A 9 -4.55 -22.33 17.72
C MET A 9 -3.74 -21.94 16.47
N ASN A 10 -4.36 -21.22 15.53
CA ASN A 10 -3.90 -19.89 15.16
C ASN A 10 -4.88 -19.22 14.17
N ASN A 11 -6.12 -18.93 14.60
CA ASN A 11 -6.94 -17.93 13.91
C ASN A 11 -7.04 -16.71 14.82
N ARG A 12 -5.96 -15.93 14.87
CA ARG A 12 -6.05 -14.55 15.32
C ARG A 12 -6.54 -13.77 14.11
N ASP A 13 -7.86 -13.63 14.03
CA ASP A 13 -8.50 -12.67 13.14
C ASP A 13 -8.02 -11.26 13.53
N ASP A 14 -6.87 -10.85 12.99
CA ASP A 14 -6.50 -9.44 12.91
C ASP A 14 -7.53 -8.78 12.01
N GLY A 15 -8.31 -7.85 12.55
CA GLY A 15 -9.32 -7.06 11.84
C GLY A 15 -8.69 -6.21 10.74
N GLY A 16 -8.23 -6.87 9.69
CA GLY A 16 -7.59 -6.26 8.54
C GLY A 16 -8.62 -5.47 7.76
N ASP A 17 -8.23 -4.26 7.41
CA ASP A 17 -8.83 -3.29 6.51
C ASP A 17 -9.14 -3.82 5.09
N GLY A 18 -8.94 -5.13 4.84
CA GLY A 18 -9.24 -5.80 3.57
C GLY A 18 -8.34 -5.34 2.42
N ILE A 19 -7.26 -4.62 2.73
CA ILE A 19 -6.33 -4.08 1.74
C ILE A 19 -5.26 -5.14 1.46
N ASP A 20 -5.07 -5.46 0.18
CA ASP A 20 -3.98 -6.33 -0.26
C ASP A 20 -2.63 -5.71 0.15
N PRO A 21 -1.70 -6.45 0.80
CA PRO A 21 -0.41 -5.91 1.19
C PRO A 21 0.39 -5.33 0.02
N GLU A 22 0.19 -5.81 -1.21
CA GLU A 22 0.83 -5.25 -2.40
C GLU A 22 0.25 -3.88 -2.82
N CYS A 23 -0.97 -3.58 -2.37
CA CYS A 23 -1.71 -2.36 -2.64
C CYS A 23 -1.69 -1.37 -1.46
N ARG A 24 -1.02 -1.72 -0.36
CA ARG A 24 -0.98 -0.93 0.87
C ARG A 24 0.26 -0.05 0.92
N CYS A 25 0.07 1.22 1.28
CA CYS A 25 1.16 2.13 1.49
C CYS A 25 1.84 1.83 2.83
N PRO A 26 3.16 1.59 2.87
CA PRO A 26 3.89 1.30 4.11
C PRO A 26 4.10 2.53 5.00
N VAL A 27 3.68 3.71 4.56
CA VAL A 27 3.83 4.98 5.30
C VAL A 27 2.52 5.38 5.97
N CYS A 28 1.43 5.48 5.20
CA CYS A 28 0.12 5.85 5.75
C CYS A 28 -0.79 4.66 6.06
N TYR A 29 -0.38 3.43 5.71
CA TYR A 29 -1.15 2.19 5.90
C TYR A 29 -2.49 2.11 5.15
N GLU A 30 -2.78 3.10 4.32
CA GLU A 30 -3.93 3.13 3.42
C GLU A 30 -3.58 2.55 2.04
N TRP A 31 -4.60 2.38 1.20
CA TRP A 31 -4.41 2.09 -0.22
C TRP A 31 -3.43 3.07 -0.89
N LEU A 32 -2.57 2.55 -1.75
CA LEU A 32 -1.61 3.31 -2.54
C LEU A 32 -2.31 4.24 -3.55
N GLU A 33 -2.49 5.51 -3.17
CA GLU A 33 -2.99 6.55 -4.06
C GLU A 33 -1.84 7.18 -4.85
N ALA A 34 -1.97 7.20 -6.18
CA ALA A 34 -0.91 7.60 -7.11
C ALA A 34 0.44 6.95 -6.73
N PRO A 35 0.55 5.60 -6.80
CA PRO A 35 1.72 4.87 -6.34
C PRO A 35 2.97 5.33 -7.07
N VAL A 36 4.01 5.69 -6.33
CA VAL A 36 5.34 5.99 -6.86
C VAL A 36 6.25 4.81 -6.53
N THR A 37 6.76 4.13 -7.56
CA THR A 37 7.70 3.02 -7.42
C THR A 37 9.12 3.50 -7.66
N PHE A 38 9.98 3.32 -6.66
CA PHE A 38 11.39 3.68 -6.75
C PHE A 38 12.20 2.61 -7.49
N GLU A 39 13.43 2.94 -7.89
CA GLU A 39 14.40 2.01 -8.50
C GLU A 39 14.72 0.79 -7.61
N CYS A 40 14.46 0.88 -6.30
CA CYS A 40 14.56 -0.22 -5.36
C CYS A 40 13.31 -1.11 -5.26
N ASN A 41 12.38 -1.00 -6.23
CA ASN A 41 11.11 -1.75 -6.35
C ASN A 41 10.08 -1.57 -5.24
N HIS A 42 10.31 -0.62 -4.36
CA HIS A 42 9.40 -0.28 -3.27
C HIS A 42 8.47 0.87 -3.68
N SER A 43 7.21 0.81 -3.25
CA SER A 43 6.18 1.79 -3.65
C SER A 43 5.55 2.50 -2.46
N ILE A 44 5.33 3.82 -2.59
CA ILE A 44 4.56 4.63 -1.62
C ILE A 44 3.60 5.57 -2.35
N CYS A 45 2.65 6.20 -1.65
CA CYS A 45 1.78 7.22 -2.24
C CYS A 45 2.59 8.46 -2.66
N LEU A 46 2.18 9.13 -3.74
CA LEU A 46 2.78 10.42 -4.13
C LEU A 46 2.69 11.46 -2.99
N GLY A 47 1.56 11.51 -2.28
CA GLY A 47 1.40 12.40 -1.12
C GLY A 47 2.31 12.03 0.07
N CYS A 48 2.60 10.75 0.28
CA CYS A 48 3.57 10.31 1.29
C CYS A 48 5.00 10.67 0.89
N LEU A 49 5.34 10.57 -0.40
CA LEU A 49 6.61 11.04 -0.92
C LEU A 49 6.79 12.54 -0.69
N GLN A 50 5.78 13.37 -0.98
CA GLN A 50 5.84 14.82 -0.76
C GLN A 50 6.10 15.16 0.71
N GLN A 51 5.34 14.57 1.64
CA GLN A 51 5.54 14.77 3.09
C GLN A 51 6.94 14.35 3.55
N MET A 52 7.47 13.25 3.00
CA MET A 52 8.83 12.80 3.30
C MET A 52 9.90 13.79 2.81
N LEU A 53 9.68 14.47 1.67
CA LEU A 53 10.59 15.49 1.15
C LEU A 53 10.55 16.79 1.97
N ASP A 54 9.42 17.07 2.59
CA ASP A 54 9.25 18.21 3.49
C ASP A 54 9.94 17.95 4.86
N SER A 55 9.89 16.70 5.35
CA SER A 55 10.46 16.28 6.65
C SER A 55 11.99 16.41 6.74
N ALA A 56 12.51 16.99 7.82
CA ALA A 56 13.96 17.20 8.02
C ALA A 56 14.80 15.91 8.09
N TYR A 57 14.20 14.77 8.46
CA TYR A 57 14.95 13.58 8.90
C TYR A 57 15.08 12.47 7.85
N CYS A 58 14.14 12.38 6.91
CA CYS A 58 14.05 11.25 5.98
C CYS A 58 14.07 11.68 4.51
N LYS A 59 14.78 12.77 4.19
CA LYS A 59 14.85 13.27 2.81
C LYS A 59 15.66 12.32 1.94
N GLY A 60 15.02 11.79 0.91
CA GLY A 60 15.75 11.27 -0.24
C GLY A 60 16.28 9.84 -0.14
N VAL A 61 15.79 9.08 0.83
CA VAL A 61 16.01 7.64 0.96
C VAL A 61 14.67 6.93 0.97
N CYS A 62 14.63 5.69 0.44
CA CYS A 62 13.44 4.85 0.53
C CYS A 62 13.15 4.49 1.99
N PRO A 63 11.91 4.65 2.48
CA PRO A 63 11.56 4.36 3.87
C PRO A 63 11.67 2.86 4.22
N MET A 64 11.61 1.97 3.23
CA MET A 64 11.64 0.52 3.43
C MET A 64 13.05 -0.06 3.48
N CYS A 65 13.92 0.36 2.55
CA CYS A 65 15.25 -0.26 2.39
C CYS A 65 16.41 0.74 2.43
N ARG A 66 16.14 2.03 2.71
CA ARG A 66 17.12 3.12 2.78
C ARG A 66 17.92 3.38 1.48
N HIS A 67 17.50 2.79 0.36
CA HIS A 67 18.11 3.06 -0.94
C HIS A 67 17.99 4.55 -1.30
N ARG A 68 19.03 5.12 -1.90
CA ARG A 68 19.04 6.55 -2.26
C ARG A 68 18.12 6.81 -3.44
N ILE A 69 17.13 7.68 -3.25
CA ILE A 69 16.13 8.01 -4.28
C ILE A 69 16.16 9.49 -4.69
N LEU A 70 17.06 10.31 -4.12
CA LEU A 70 17.18 11.74 -4.44
C LEU A 70 17.33 12.03 -5.94
N ASN A 71 18.11 11.22 -6.67
CA ASN A 71 18.30 11.42 -8.10
C ASN A 71 17.00 11.22 -8.87
N PHE A 72 16.25 10.16 -8.55
CA PHE A 72 14.93 9.89 -9.11
C PHE A 72 13.97 11.06 -8.86
N ILE A 73 13.91 11.56 -7.62
CA ILE A 73 13.04 12.69 -7.25
C ILE A 73 13.43 13.96 -8.03
N ARG A 74 14.72 14.31 -8.08
CA ARG A 74 15.20 15.51 -8.77
C ARG A 74 14.90 15.51 -10.26
N ARG A 75 15.06 14.36 -10.93
CA ARG A 75 14.74 14.22 -12.36
C ARG A 75 13.27 14.50 -12.66
N ASN A 76 12.38 14.19 -11.71
CA ASN A 76 10.94 14.33 -11.87
C ASN A 76 10.36 15.58 -11.17
N ALA A 77 11.20 16.47 -10.63
CA ALA A 77 10.73 17.63 -9.85
C ALA A 77 9.78 18.56 -10.64
N LYS A 78 9.95 18.65 -11.96
CA LYS A 78 9.10 19.47 -12.85
C LYS A 78 7.78 18.79 -13.21
N ASN A 79 7.69 17.47 -13.09
CA ASN A 79 6.49 16.70 -13.41
C ASN A 79 6.36 15.49 -12.46
N PRO A 80 5.89 15.69 -11.21
CA PRO A 80 5.76 14.61 -10.24
C PRO A 80 4.79 13.50 -10.68
N ALA A 81 3.82 13.82 -11.54
CA ALA A 81 2.89 12.84 -12.09
C ALA A 81 3.59 11.76 -12.94
N ALA A 82 4.76 12.08 -13.52
CA ALA A 82 5.57 11.10 -14.25
C ALA A 82 6.19 10.02 -13.33
N MET A 83 6.24 10.24 -12.02
CA MET A 83 6.71 9.23 -11.06
C MET A 83 5.67 8.16 -10.74
N VAL A 84 4.41 8.36 -11.16
CA VAL A 84 3.31 7.46 -10.83
C VAL A 84 3.40 6.19 -11.67
N ASN A 85 3.45 5.04 -11.00
CA ASN A 85 3.39 3.72 -11.60
C ASN A 85 1.95 3.42 -12.06
N GLN A 86 1.66 3.76 -13.31
CA GLN A 86 0.34 3.59 -13.92
C GLN A 86 -0.14 2.12 -13.90
N PRO A 87 0.68 1.10 -14.24
CA PRO A 87 0.27 -0.30 -14.09
C PRO A 87 -0.16 -0.67 -12.67
N LEU A 88 0.59 -0.25 -11.65
CA LEU A 88 0.26 -0.52 -10.26
C LEU A 88 -1.02 0.22 -9.84
N ALA A 89 -1.18 1.48 -10.26
CA ALA A 89 -2.39 2.26 -9.99
C ALA A 89 -3.65 1.59 -10.57
N ALA A 90 -3.56 1.05 -11.79
CA ALA A 90 -4.66 0.31 -12.41
C ALA A 90 -5.01 -0.97 -11.64
N ARG A 91 -4.00 -1.74 -11.22
CA ARG A 91 -4.19 -2.95 -10.40
C ARG A 91 -4.87 -2.63 -9.06
N ILE A 92 -4.44 -1.56 -8.40
CA ILE A 92 -5.04 -1.09 -7.14
C ILE A 92 -6.51 -0.70 -7.35
N ALA A 93 -6.83 0.02 -8.43
CA ALA A 93 -8.20 0.40 -8.75
C ALA A 93 -9.12 -0.82 -8.97
N GLN A 94 -8.62 -1.86 -9.63
CA GLN A 94 -9.34 -3.12 -9.80
C GLN A 94 -9.62 -3.81 -8.45
N LYS A 95 -8.59 -3.97 -7.61
CA LYS A 95 -8.71 -4.60 -6.28
C LYS A 95 -9.69 -3.84 -5.37
N ARG A 96 -9.67 -2.51 -5.41
CA ARG A 96 -10.65 -1.66 -4.70
C ARG A 96 -12.09 -1.95 -5.16
N ALA A 97 -12.31 -2.09 -6.46
CA ALA A 97 -13.63 -2.40 -7.02
C ALA A 97 -14.12 -3.82 -6.67
N GLU A 98 -13.21 -4.79 -6.56
CA GLU A 98 -13.49 -6.16 -6.11
C GLU A 98 -13.93 -6.19 -4.63
N GLY A 99 -13.20 -5.50 -3.75
CA GLY A 99 -13.55 -5.38 -2.33
C GLY A 99 -14.93 -4.72 -2.12
N ALA A 100 -15.24 -3.67 -2.87
CA ALA A 100 -16.55 -3.01 -2.86
C ALA A 100 -17.69 -3.85 -3.45
N ARG A 101 -17.37 -4.90 -4.22
CA ARG A 101 -18.36 -5.87 -4.72
C ARG A 101 -18.64 -6.96 -3.69
N SER A 102 -17.63 -7.39 -2.94
CA SER A 102 -17.76 -8.39 -1.87
C SER A 102 -18.67 -7.95 -0.71
N THR A 103 -18.65 -6.65 -0.36
CA THR A 103 -19.49 -6.11 0.72
C THR A 103 -20.96 -5.90 0.32
N ARG A 104 -21.30 -5.95 -0.97
CA ARG A 104 -22.69 -5.92 -1.46
C ARG A 104 -23.32 -7.31 -1.37
N ARG A 105 -23.53 -7.80 -0.15
CA ARG A 105 -24.47 -8.89 0.09
C ARG A 105 -25.88 -8.33 -0.16
N PRO A 106 -26.75 -9.01 -0.93
CA PRO A 106 -28.12 -8.54 -1.13
C PRO A 106 -28.82 -8.51 0.22
N VAL A 107 -29.23 -7.32 0.68
CA VAL A 107 -30.23 -7.22 1.74
C VAL A 107 -31.57 -7.53 1.09
N THR A 108 -32.02 -8.79 1.20
CA THR A 108 -33.42 -9.12 0.91
C THR A 108 -34.27 -8.48 2.03
N PRO A 109 -35.15 -7.51 1.73
CA PRO A 109 -36.08 -7.01 2.72
C PRO A 109 -37.06 -8.12 3.16
N PRO A 110 -37.60 -8.06 4.38
CA PRO A 110 -38.56 -9.03 4.91
C PRO A 110 -39.89 -9.05 4.14
#